data_AF-A0A1H2LIC3-F1
#
_entry.id   AF-A0A1H2LIC3-F1
#
_cell.length_a   1.000
_cell.length_b   1.000
_cell.length_c   1.000
_cell.angle_alpha   90.00
_cell.angle_beta   90.00
_cell.angle_gamma   90.00
#
_symmetry.space_group_name_H-M   'P 1'
#
loop_
_entity.id
_entity.type
_entity.pdbx_description
1 polymer ?
#
loop_
_entity_poly.entity_id
_entity_poly.type
_entity_poly.pdbx_seq_one_letter_code
_entity_poly.pdbx_strand_id
1 'polypeptide(L)'
;MNMKTPPPKRRHGSQTGSLRRSPHTRIGYANIQRESAGTTRATSERLEQLTAAALSMGAGRDIAAMGDTGKNIRMKWSSDAARIVAIVVVLITLVVVTTTLIQSSEKGHAEVPRPIPQESSQPTETAEPEKQPASNEKDQNIVVYVSGAVNKPGIVSLGAQARVNEAVEAAGGALENADLTRINLAATVTDAEHIHVPKVGEEAREQEATVSEQQNRDPKVDINTADSTTLQSVPGIGPATAQAIVKWRQEHGKFAHLEQLTEVPGIGLKTLERLQEYIRIG
;
A
#
# COMPACT_ATOMS: atom_id res chain seq x y z
N MET A 1 -23.29 105.56 -4.45
CA MET A 1 -21.86 105.24 -4.70
C MET A 1 -21.11 105.36 -3.39
N ASN A 2 -20.46 104.30 -2.87
CA ASN A 2 -19.50 104.45 -1.78
C ASN A 2 -18.52 103.27 -1.73
N MET A 3 -17.23 103.61 -1.85
CA MET A 3 -16.04 103.10 -1.16
C MET A 3 -15.95 101.59 -0.89
N LYS A 4 -15.12 100.81 -1.59
CA LYS A 4 -13.63 100.75 -1.56
C LYS A 4 -13.07 100.22 -0.21
N THR A 5 -12.42 99.05 -0.33
CA THR A 5 -11.25 98.53 0.41
C THR A 5 -11.42 97.82 1.78
N PRO A 6 -10.53 96.83 2.05
CA PRO A 6 -10.69 95.69 2.97
C PRO A 6 -10.09 95.99 4.36
N PRO A 7 -10.03 95.03 5.33
CA PRO A 7 -8.85 94.13 5.48
C PRO A 7 -9.22 92.85 6.31
N PRO A 8 -8.36 92.24 7.18
CA PRO A 8 -7.07 91.57 7.02
C PRO A 8 -7.02 90.11 7.56
N LYS A 9 -5.84 89.48 7.41
CA LYS A 9 -5.34 88.28 8.13
C LYS A 9 -5.60 88.31 9.65
N ARG A 10 -5.88 87.14 10.25
CA ARG A 10 -5.12 86.65 11.44
C ARG A 10 -5.42 85.20 11.82
N ARG A 11 -4.49 84.69 12.64
CA ARG A 11 -4.16 83.33 13.05
C ARG A 11 -5.00 82.76 14.22
N HIS A 12 -5.02 81.43 14.25
CA HIS A 12 -4.91 80.51 15.42
C HIS A 12 -6.11 80.28 16.36
N GLY A 13 -6.19 79.04 16.84
CA GLY A 13 -6.99 78.57 17.98
C GLY A 13 -8.19 77.72 17.55
N SER A 14 -8.15 76.39 17.50
CA SER A 14 -8.05 75.38 18.57
C SER A 14 -9.41 74.75 18.88
N GLN A 15 -9.45 73.42 18.73
CA GLN A 15 -10.28 72.44 19.44
C GLN A 15 -11.82 72.52 19.31
N THR A 16 -12.42 71.45 18.79
CA THR A 16 -13.07 70.37 19.57
C THR A 16 -13.52 69.31 18.55
N GLY A 17 -13.15 68.03 18.73
CA GLY A 17 -14.04 67.00 19.32
C GLY A 17 -15.20 66.71 18.36
N SER A 18 -15.42 65.55 17.77
CA SER A 18 -15.17 64.18 18.21
C SER A 18 -15.63 63.26 17.07
N LEU A 19 -14.89 62.22 16.73
CA LEU A 19 -15.50 61.00 16.18
C LEU A 19 -14.63 59.82 16.58
N ARG A 20 -15.19 59.04 17.50
CA ARG A 20 -14.74 57.70 17.89
C ARG A 20 -14.55 56.84 16.64
N ARG A 21 -13.35 56.32 16.41
CA ARG A 21 -13.14 55.01 15.81
C ARG A 21 -11.98 54.31 16.50
N SER A 22 -12.25 53.05 16.83
CA SER A 22 -11.48 52.14 17.67
C SER A 22 -10.06 51.88 17.17
N PRO A 23 -9.13 51.50 18.06
CA PRO A 23 -7.78 51.15 17.70
C PRO A 23 -7.73 49.72 17.18
N HIS A 24 -7.49 49.55 15.89
CA HIS A 24 -6.81 48.36 15.39
C HIS A 24 -5.57 48.81 14.62
N THR A 25 -4.55 49.12 15.40
CA THR A 25 -3.32 48.34 15.40
C THR A 25 -2.86 47.90 14.00
N ARG A 26 -2.15 48.82 13.34
CA ARG A 26 -1.24 48.52 12.25
C ARG A 26 0.00 47.85 12.85
N ILE A 27 -0.07 46.55 13.15
CA ILE A 27 1.07 45.75 13.57
C ILE A 27 1.58 44.93 12.38
N GLY A 28 2.80 45.28 11.97
CA GLY A 28 3.86 44.36 11.58
C GLY A 28 3.56 43.26 10.57
N TYR A 29 3.68 43.57 9.27
CA TYR A 29 4.17 42.60 8.28
C TYR A 29 5.68 42.77 8.11
N ALA A 30 6.43 42.51 9.17
CA ALA A 30 7.89 42.48 9.15
C ALA A 30 8.38 41.45 10.17
N ASN A 31 8.06 40.18 9.94
CA ASN A 31 8.74 39.06 10.60
C ASN A 31 8.43 37.74 9.89
N ILE A 32 8.96 37.57 8.68
CA ILE A 32 9.15 36.25 8.05
C ILE A 32 10.52 36.26 7.35
N GLN A 33 11.57 36.68 8.07
CA GLN A 33 12.98 36.58 7.62
C GLN A 33 13.93 36.45 8.84
N ARG A 34 13.51 35.80 9.93
CA ARG A 34 14.39 35.52 11.08
C ARG A 34 14.51 34.05 11.50
N GLU A 35 13.68 33.15 10.98
CA GLU A 35 13.82 31.71 11.27
C GLU A 35 14.79 30.96 10.36
N SER A 36 15.23 31.54 9.23
CA SER A 36 16.23 30.92 8.35
C SER A 36 17.69 31.17 8.78
N ALA A 37 17.93 32.04 9.77
CA ALA A 37 19.29 32.38 10.25
C ALA A 37 19.68 31.69 11.57
N GLY A 38 18.75 30.98 12.23
CA GLY A 38 19.02 30.23 13.47
C GLY A 38 19.54 28.82 13.22
N THR A 39 19.04 28.16 12.18
CA THR A 39 19.42 26.77 11.86
C THR A 39 20.82 26.67 11.24
N THR A 40 21.33 27.75 10.64
CA THR A 40 22.67 27.76 9.99
C THR A 40 23.84 27.99 10.94
N ARG A 41 23.61 28.54 12.15
CA ARG A 41 24.67 28.65 13.19
C ARG A 41 24.80 27.37 14.02
N ALA A 42 23.69 26.70 14.31
CA ALA A 42 23.70 25.45 15.07
C ALA A 42 24.31 24.27 14.28
N THR A 43 24.26 24.31 12.94
CA THR A 43 24.92 23.31 12.08
C THR A 43 26.41 23.55 11.92
N SER A 44 26.89 24.80 11.91
CA SER A 44 28.33 25.08 11.79
C SER A 44 29.12 24.70 13.03
N GLU A 45 28.56 24.90 14.23
CA GLU A 45 29.23 24.49 15.48
C GLU A 45 29.29 22.96 15.63
N ARG A 46 28.25 22.23 15.17
CA ARG A 46 28.28 20.76 15.14
C ARG A 46 29.29 20.21 14.14
N LEU A 47 29.52 20.88 13.02
CA LEU A 47 30.53 20.45 12.05
C LEU A 47 31.96 20.66 12.58
N GLU A 48 32.25 21.77 13.26
CA GLU A 48 33.55 21.97 13.94
C GLU A 48 33.79 20.89 15.02
N GLN A 49 32.78 20.55 15.83
CA GLN A 49 32.91 19.51 16.85
C GLN A 49 33.11 18.11 16.27
N LEU A 50 32.48 17.80 15.13
CA LEU A 50 32.67 16.53 14.43
C LEU A 50 34.05 16.46 13.74
N THR A 51 34.55 17.59 13.21
CA THR A 51 35.89 17.64 12.60
C THR A 51 36.98 17.53 13.67
N ALA A 52 36.79 18.15 14.85
CA ALA A 52 37.69 18.03 15.98
C ALA A 52 37.69 16.61 16.59
N ALA A 53 36.53 15.94 16.63
CA ALA A 53 36.43 14.54 17.05
C ALA A 53 37.14 13.59 16.07
N ALA A 54 37.04 13.84 14.76
CA ALA A 54 37.74 13.06 13.74
C ALA A 54 39.27 13.22 13.80
N LEU A 55 39.78 14.39 14.18
CA LEU A 55 41.22 14.63 14.34
C LEU A 55 41.80 13.97 15.60
N SER A 56 40.96 13.69 16.61
CA SER A 56 41.35 12.96 17.82
C SER A 56 41.35 11.43 17.64
N MET A 57 40.68 10.91 16.61
CA MET A 57 40.62 9.49 16.28
C MET A 57 41.59 9.13 15.14
N GLY A 58 42.87 9.47 15.30
CA GLY A 58 44.01 8.69 14.76
C GLY A 58 43.96 8.11 13.34
N ALA A 59 43.30 8.74 12.37
CA ALA A 59 43.22 8.28 10.97
C ALA A 59 44.03 9.18 10.01
N GLY A 60 45.10 9.79 10.52
CA GLY A 60 45.99 10.69 9.78
C GLY A 60 47.41 10.17 9.74
N ARG A 61 47.67 9.22 8.84
CA ARG A 61 48.95 8.73 8.28
C ARG A 61 48.48 7.73 7.22
N ASP A 62 48.19 8.12 5.99
CA ASP A 62 49.14 8.01 4.88
C ASP A 62 48.51 8.65 3.63
N ILE A 63 48.66 9.96 3.39
CA ILE A 63 48.34 10.56 2.08
C ILE A 63 49.40 11.54 1.58
N ALA A 64 50.58 11.57 2.21
CA ALA A 64 51.73 12.34 1.74
C ALA A 64 52.58 11.52 0.74
N ALA A 65 51.97 10.97 -0.31
CA ALA A 65 52.70 10.37 -1.44
C ALA A 65 51.78 10.13 -2.65
N MET A 66 51.26 11.17 -3.29
CA MET A 66 50.88 11.08 -4.70
C MET A 66 50.85 12.48 -5.33
N GLY A 67 52.02 13.11 -5.37
CA GLY A 67 52.25 14.22 -6.27
C GLY A 67 52.43 13.67 -7.69
N ASP A 68 51.85 14.39 -8.65
CA ASP A 68 52.12 14.32 -10.08
C ASP A 68 51.65 13.06 -10.82
N THR A 69 50.43 13.13 -11.36
CA THR A 69 50.18 12.54 -12.68
C THR A 69 49.06 13.29 -13.40
N GLY A 70 49.45 14.35 -14.11
CA GLY A 70 48.66 14.89 -15.22
C GLY A 70 48.55 13.85 -16.33
N LYS A 71 47.56 12.96 -16.25
CA LYS A 71 47.23 12.05 -17.34
C LYS A 71 45.79 12.29 -17.75
N ASN A 72 45.61 12.93 -18.90
CA ASN A 72 44.32 13.05 -19.57
C ASN A 72 43.73 11.64 -19.74
N ILE A 73 42.73 11.31 -18.93
CA ILE A 73 41.98 10.07 -19.05
C ILE A 73 41.09 10.22 -20.29
N ARG A 74 41.67 9.95 -21.47
CA ARG A 74 40.85 9.63 -22.66
C ARG A 74 40.20 8.29 -22.37
N MET A 75 39.05 8.37 -21.71
CA MET A 75 38.17 7.25 -21.42
C MET A 75 37.76 6.68 -22.79
N LYS A 76 38.41 5.60 -23.22
CA LYS A 76 38.00 4.83 -24.40
C LYS A 76 36.77 4.05 -23.98
N TRP A 77 35.60 4.66 -24.16
CA TRP A 77 34.32 3.98 -24.04
C TRP A 77 34.33 2.80 -25.01
N SER A 78 34.21 1.58 -24.49
CA SER A 78 33.81 0.46 -25.34
C SER A 78 32.40 0.76 -25.86
N SER A 79 32.12 0.37 -27.10
CA SER A 79 30.80 0.55 -27.72
C SER A 79 29.67 -0.03 -26.85
N ASP A 80 29.98 -1.00 -26.00
CA ASP A 80 29.07 -1.63 -25.05
C ASP A 80 28.69 -0.71 -23.88
N ALA A 81 29.62 0.09 -23.36
CA ALA A 81 29.32 1.06 -22.29
C ALA A 81 28.41 2.19 -22.81
N ALA A 82 28.59 2.62 -24.05
CA ALA A 82 27.72 3.62 -24.67
C ALA A 82 26.30 3.08 -24.92
N ARG A 83 26.17 1.80 -25.29
CA ARG A 83 24.86 1.12 -25.45
C ARG A 83 24.12 0.98 -24.12
N ILE A 84 24.82 0.62 -23.05
CA ILE A 84 24.21 0.50 -21.71
C ILE A 84 23.68 1.86 -21.25
N VAL A 85 24.45 2.94 -21.42
CA VAL A 85 23.99 4.29 -21.08
C VAL A 85 22.78 4.70 -21.93
N ALA A 86 22.77 4.41 -23.22
CA ALA A 86 21.61 4.69 -24.08
C ALA A 86 20.34 3.94 -23.63
N ILE A 87 20.46 2.65 -23.27
CA ILE A 87 19.34 1.85 -22.77
C ILE A 87 18.82 2.42 -21.45
N VAL A 88 19.72 2.77 -20.52
CA VAL A 88 19.31 3.36 -19.23
C VAL A 88 18.59 4.70 -19.44
N VAL A 89 19.06 5.54 -20.34
CA VAL A 89 18.39 6.81 -20.68
C VAL A 89 17.00 6.55 -21.27
N VAL A 90 16.84 5.57 -22.17
CA VAL A 90 15.54 5.20 -22.75
C VAL A 90 14.58 4.64 -21.70
N LEU A 91 15.08 3.84 -20.74
CA LEU A 91 14.26 3.34 -19.65
C LEU A 91 13.79 4.47 -18.72
N ILE A 92 14.67 5.41 -18.41
CA ILE A 92 14.32 6.58 -17.58
C ILE A 92 13.29 7.45 -18.31
N THR A 93 13.44 7.70 -19.61
CA THR A 93 12.44 8.49 -20.36
C THR A 93 11.09 7.76 -20.47
N LEU A 94 11.08 6.43 -20.63
CA LEU A 94 9.86 5.64 -20.62
C LEU A 94 9.12 5.72 -19.27
N VAL A 95 9.86 5.67 -18.16
CA VAL A 95 9.29 5.81 -16.80
C VAL A 95 8.72 7.22 -16.59
N VAL A 96 9.38 8.27 -17.09
CA VAL A 96 8.86 9.64 -17.01
C VAL A 96 7.61 9.84 -17.89
N VAL A 97 7.58 9.27 -19.09
CA VAL A 97 6.41 9.35 -19.98
C VAL A 97 5.21 8.58 -19.39
N THR A 98 5.43 7.39 -18.84
CA THR A 98 4.36 6.60 -18.20
C THR A 98 3.80 7.31 -16.97
N THR A 99 4.64 7.93 -16.14
CA THR A 99 4.17 8.69 -14.97
C THR A 99 3.43 9.98 -15.34
N THR A 100 3.81 10.67 -16.40
CA THR A 100 3.09 11.88 -16.89
C THR A 100 1.73 11.56 -17.52
N LEU A 101 1.58 10.40 -18.17
CA LEU A 101 0.29 9.96 -18.72
C LEU A 101 -0.71 9.59 -17.60
N ILE A 102 -0.23 9.01 -16.49
CA ILE A 102 -1.11 8.65 -15.37
C ILE A 102 -1.60 9.89 -14.61
N GLN A 103 -0.78 10.94 -14.49
CA GLN A 103 -1.16 12.21 -13.86
C GLN A 103 -2.11 13.07 -14.71
N SER A 104 -2.29 12.76 -16.00
CA SER A 104 -3.12 13.55 -16.91
C SER A 104 -4.61 13.20 -16.87
N SER A 105 -5.01 12.18 -16.10
CA SER A 105 -6.39 11.66 -16.02
C SER A 105 -7.21 12.16 -14.81
N GLU A 106 -6.93 13.35 -14.27
CA GLU A 106 -7.72 13.95 -13.16
C GLU A 106 -8.29 15.35 -13.46
N LYS A 107 -8.80 15.60 -14.68
CA LYS A 107 -9.62 16.79 -14.96
C LYS A 107 -10.94 16.45 -15.63
N GLY A 108 -11.84 15.84 -14.87
CA GLY A 108 -13.27 15.80 -15.14
C GLY A 108 -14.02 16.20 -13.88
N HIS A 109 -14.31 17.50 -13.72
CA HIS A 109 -15.14 17.99 -12.62
C HIS A 109 -16.58 17.49 -12.81
N ALA A 110 -17.08 16.81 -11.80
CA ALA A 110 -18.48 16.47 -11.64
C ALA A 110 -19.32 17.75 -11.45
N GLU A 111 -20.25 17.99 -12.36
CA GLU A 111 -21.29 19.00 -12.21
C GLU A 111 -22.49 18.35 -11.53
N VAL A 112 -22.73 18.73 -10.27
CA VAL A 112 -23.88 18.29 -9.47
C VAL A 112 -25.09 19.16 -9.84
N PRO A 113 -26.17 18.64 -10.43
CA PRO A 113 -27.37 19.44 -10.66
C PRO A 113 -28.15 19.59 -9.34
N ARG A 114 -28.52 20.83 -8.99
CA ARG A 114 -29.48 21.12 -7.91
C ARG A 114 -30.88 20.62 -8.31
N PRO A 115 -31.64 19.99 -7.39
CA PRO A 115 -33.04 19.69 -7.66
C PRO A 115 -33.88 20.97 -7.52
N ILE A 116 -34.72 21.24 -8.52
CA ILE A 116 -35.77 22.24 -8.49
C ILE A 116 -37.02 21.58 -7.87
N PRO A 117 -37.72 22.21 -6.91
CA PRO A 117 -39.00 21.70 -6.44
C PRO A 117 -40.07 21.77 -7.54
N GLN A 118 -40.64 20.63 -7.93
CA GLN A 118 -41.85 20.59 -8.75
C GLN A 118 -42.99 19.99 -7.95
N GLU A 119 -44.00 20.83 -7.74
CA GLU A 119 -45.27 20.55 -7.10
C GLU A 119 -46.23 19.92 -8.13
N SER A 120 -46.86 18.82 -7.71
CA SER A 120 -48.13 18.26 -8.18
C SER A 120 -48.31 17.89 -9.66
N SER A 121 -48.52 16.59 -9.92
CA SER A 121 -49.84 16.05 -10.33
C SER A 121 -49.69 14.56 -10.65
N GLN A 122 -50.30 13.71 -9.83
CA GLN A 122 -50.61 12.32 -10.19
C GLN A 122 -51.63 12.30 -11.34
N PRO A 123 -51.65 11.25 -12.17
CA PRO A 123 -52.56 10.15 -11.83
C PRO A 123 -51.97 8.75 -11.99
N THR A 124 -52.45 7.91 -11.08
CA THR A 124 -52.51 6.46 -11.04
C THR A 124 -52.65 5.77 -12.41
N GLU A 125 -51.70 4.89 -12.72
CA GLU A 125 -52.01 3.67 -13.45
C GLU A 125 -51.25 2.50 -12.82
N THR A 126 -52.05 1.51 -12.41
CA THR A 126 -51.70 0.28 -11.73
C THR A 126 -50.69 -0.53 -12.54
N ALA A 127 -49.46 -0.58 -12.07
CA ALA A 127 -48.57 -1.70 -12.31
C ALA A 127 -47.99 -2.13 -10.95
N GLU A 128 -48.40 -3.33 -10.56
CA GLU A 128 -47.92 -4.12 -9.44
C GLU A 128 -46.41 -3.96 -9.25
N PRO A 129 -45.91 -3.54 -8.08
CA PRO A 129 -44.49 -3.60 -7.82
C PRO A 129 -44.16 -5.08 -7.63
N GLU A 130 -43.54 -5.71 -8.63
CA GLU A 130 -42.73 -6.90 -8.39
C GLU A 130 -41.68 -6.50 -7.34
N LYS A 131 -42.01 -6.88 -6.13
CA LYS A 131 -41.19 -6.83 -4.93
C LYS A 131 -39.98 -7.73 -5.19
N GLN A 132 -38.97 -7.20 -5.88
CA GLN A 132 -37.62 -7.75 -5.81
C GLN A 132 -37.25 -7.76 -4.32
N PRO A 133 -36.99 -8.93 -3.72
CA PRO A 133 -36.43 -8.93 -2.39
C PRO A 133 -35.05 -8.30 -2.53
N ALA A 134 -34.87 -7.10 -1.97
CA ALA A 134 -33.57 -6.71 -1.48
C ALA A 134 -33.14 -7.86 -0.56
N SER A 135 -32.25 -8.70 -1.05
CA SER A 135 -31.68 -9.78 -0.27
C SER A 135 -31.12 -9.15 0.99
N ASN A 136 -31.66 -9.55 2.14
CA ASN A 136 -31.09 -9.28 3.45
C ASN A 136 -29.73 -10.02 3.55
N GLU A 137 -28.73 -9.64 2.75
CA GLU A 137 -27.36 -10.15 2.87
C GLU A 137 -26.68 -9.66 4.17
N LYS A 138 -27.30 -8.69 4.86
CA LYS A 138 -26.88 -8.21 6.18
C LYS A 138 -27.35 -9.06 7.36
N ASP A 139 -28.17 -10.10 7.14
CA ASP A 139 -28.76 -10.89 8.23
C ASP A 139 -28.02 -12.19 8.55
N GLN A 140 -26.95 -12.52 7.80
CA GLN A 140 -26.10 -13.64 8.16
C GLN A 140 -25.07 -13.17 9.17
N ASN A 141 -25.18 -13.65 10.41
CA ASN A 141 -24.15 -13.44 11.42
C ASN A 141 -23.13 -14.58 11.38
N ILE A 142 -21.86 -14.23 11.46
CA ILE A 142 -20.74 -15.16 11.61
C ILE A 142 -20.19 -15.07 13.04
N VAL A 143 -19.60 -16.16 13.51
CA VAL A 143 -19.07 -16.30 14.86
C VAL A 143 -17.56 -16.52 14.75
N VAL A 144 -16.78 -15.64 15.37
CA VAL A 144 -15.32 -15.66 15.29
C VAL A 144 -14.70 -15.61 16.68
N TYR A 145 -13.52 -16.20 16.82
CA TYR A 145 -12.76 -16.15 18.07
C TYR A 145 -11.68 -15.09 17.98
N VAL A 146 -11.65 -14.15 18.91
CA VAL A 146 -10.64 -13.10 18.98
C VAL A 146 -9.79 -13.30 20.25
N SER A 147 -8.48 -13.43 20.09
CA SER A 147 -7.55 -13.64 21.20
C SER A 147 -6.36 -12.66 21.17
N GLY A 148 -5.58 -12.63 22.25
CA GLY A 148 -4.37 -11.80 22.33
C GLY A 148 -4.60 -10.43 22.97
N ALA A 149 -4.00 -9.39 22.39
CA ALA A 149 -3.95 -8.03 22.93
C ALA A 149 -5.22 -7.21 22.66
N VAL A 150 -6.38 -7.73 23.08
CA VAL A 150 -7.69 -7.05 23.01
C VAL A 150 -8.30 -6.95 24.42
N ASN A 151 -9.21 -5.98 24.62
CA ASN A 151 -9.79 -5.74 25.95
C ASN A 151 -10.66 -6.91 26.46
N LYS A 152 -11.40 -7.57 25.57
CA LYS A 152 -12.28 -8.71 25.89
C LYS A 152 -12.03 -9.86 24.91
N PRO A 153 -10.96 -10.66 25.13
CA PRO A 153 -10.72 -11.87 24.35
C PRO A 153 -11.90 -12.83 24.51
N GLY A 154 -12.31 -13.47 23.41
CA GLY A 154 -13.47 -14.34 23.41
C GLY A 154 -14.11 -14.48 22.04
N ILE A 155 -15.27 -15.13 22.02
CA ILE A 155 -16.07 -15.33 20.82
C ILE A 155 -16.97 -14.10 20.61
N VAL A 156 -17.00 -13.56 19.39
CA VAL A 156 -17.83 -12.43 19.00
C VAL A 156 -18.66 -12.77 17.76
N SER A 157 -19.84 -12.16 17.66
CA SER A 157 -20.72 -12.31 16.49
C SER A 157 -20.69 -11.04 15.65
N LEU A 158 -20.47 -11.21 14.35
CA LEU A 158 -20.32 -10.13 13.37
C LEU A 158 -21.21 -10.40 12.16
N GLY A 159 -21.42 -9.43 11.27
CA GLY A 159 -22.09 -9.69 9.99
C GLY A 159 -21.20 -10.50 9.03
N ALA A 160 -21.79 -11.23 8.08
CA ALA A 160 -21.09 -12.16 7.17
C ALA A 160 -20.09 -11.53 6.19
N GLN A 161 -19.92 -10.22 6.21
CA GLN A 161 -18.91 -9.48 5.43
C GLN A 161 -18.06 -8.59 6.33
N ALA A 162 -18.06 -8.88 7.64
CA ALA A 162 -17.33 -8.09 8.60
C ALA A 162 -15.83 -8.19 8.38
N ARG A 163 -15.11 -7.15 8.76
CA ARG A 163 -13.66 -7.08 8.65
C ARG A 163 -12.96 -7.34 9.97
N VAL A 164 -11.67 -7.65 9.91
CA VAL A 164 -10.84 -7.92 11.09
C VAL A 164 -10.87 -6.74 12.07
N ASN A 165 -10.90 -5.49 11.58
CA ASN A 165 -11.05 -4.32 12.44
C ASN A 165 -12.35 -4.37 13.26
N GLU A 166 -13.47 -4.78 12.66
CA GLU A 166 -14.77 -4.87 13.35
C GLU A 166 -14.76 -6.00 14.38
N ALA A 167 -14.05 -7.10 14.12
CA ALA A 167 -13.84 -8.16 15.10
C ALA A 167 -13.06 -7.67 16.33
N VAL A 168 -11.99 -6.91 16.11
CA VAL A 168 -11.18 -6.31 17.19
C VAL A 168 -11.99 -5.28 17.97
N GLU A 169 -12.78 -4.44 17.30
CA GLU A 169 -13.69 -3.48 17.94
C GLU A 169 -14.77 -4.19 18.77
N ALA A 170 -15.37 -5.26 18.25
CA ALA A 170 -16.35 -6.08 18.96
C ALA A 170 -15.74 -6.79 20.19
N ALA A 171 -14.45 -7.13 20.13
CA ALA A 171 -13.67 -7.62 21.27
C ALA A 171 -13.27 -6.50 22.26
N GLY A 172 -13.88 -5.31 22.16
CA GLY A 172 -13.63 -4.18 23.04
C GLY A 172 -12.44 -3.31 22.63
N GLY A 173 -11.92 -3.47 21.41
CA GLY A 173 -10.77 -2.74 20.89
C GLY A 173 -9.43 -3.34 21.32
N ALA A 174 -8.38 -2.90 20.62
CA ALA A 174 -7.01 -3.28 20.89
C ALA A 174 -6.47 -2.65 22.19
N LEU A 175 -5.59 -3.36 22.88
CA LEU A 175 -4.83 -2.82 24.02
C LEU A 175 -3.69 -1.90 23.55
N GLU A 176 -3.16 -1.06 24.43
CA GLU A 176 -2.06 -0.12 24.10
C GLU A 176 -0.77 -0.82 23.66
N ASN A 177 -0.56 -2.05 24.11
CA ASN A 177 0.59 -2.87 23.73
C ASN A 177 0.29 -3.83 22.57
N ALA A 178 -0.86 -3.69 21.90
CA ALA A 178 -1.20 -4.47 20.72
C ALA A 178 -0.39 -4.02 19.50
N ASP A 179 0.14 -4.97 18.74
CA ASP A 179 0.82 -4.72 17.48
C ASP A 179 -0.12 -4.95 16.29
N LEU A 180 -0.95 -3.94 16.02
CA LEU A 180 -1.88 -3.97 14.90
C LEU A 180 -1.20 -3.89 13.54
N THR A 181 0.08 -3.51 13.49
CA THR A 181 0.83 -3.43 12.22
C THR A 181 1.11 -4.80 11.61
N ARG A 182 1.02 -5.84 12.44
CA ARG A 182 1.23 -7.25 12.05
C ARG A 182 -0.04 -7.97 11.63
N ILE A 183 -1.19 -7.29 11.61
CA ILE A 183 -2.48 -7.88 11.22
C ILE A 183 -3.04 -7.10 10.03
N ASN A 184 -3.64 -7.81 9.07
CA ASN A 184 -4.44 -7.18 8.05
C ASN A 184 -5.83 -6.82 8.58
N LEU A 185 -5.96 -5.64 9.20
CA LEU A 185 -7.23 -5.13 9.74
C LEU A 185 -8.35 -5.01 8.68
N ALA A 186 -7.99 -4.89 7.40
CA ALA A 186 -8.94 -4.74 6.31
C ALA A 186 -9.42 -6.08 5.72
N ALA A 187 -8.84 -7.20 6.13
CA ALA A 187 -9.26 -8.52 5.68
C ALA A 187 -10.71 -8.80 6.09
N THR A 188 -11.47 -9.42 5.20
CA THR A 188 -12.79 -9.96 5.51
C THR A 188 -12.63 -11.17 6.41
N VAL A 189 -13.54 -11.30 7.37
CA VAL A 189 -13.57 -12.38 8.34
C VAL A 189 -14.57 -13.44 7.89
N THR A 190 -14.22 -14.70 8.10
CA THR A 190 -15.05 -15.87 7.80
C THR A 190 -15.59 -16.52 9.08
N ASP A 191 -16.66 -17.30 8.97
CA ASP A 191 -17.21 -18.02 10.12
C ASP A 191 -16.20 -19.01 10.69
N ALA A 192 -16.21 -19.17 12.01
CA ALA A 192 -15.28 -20.00 12.79
C ALA A 192 -13.79 -19.60 12.66
N GLU A 193 -13.49 -18.42 12.12
CA GLU A 193 -12.12 -17.91 12.05
C GLU A 193 -11.57 -17.53 13.43
N HIS A 194 -10.28 -17.79 13.63
CA HIS A 194 -9.54 -17.35 14.81
C HIS A 194 -8.62 -16.18 14.46
N ILE A 195 -8.90 -15.02 15.04
CA ILE A 195 -8.11 -13.80 14.91
C ILE A 195 -7.28 -13.63 16.17
N HIS A 196 -5.96 -13.68 16.03
CA HIS A 196 -5.02 -13.40 17.11
C HIS A 196 -4.42 -12.00 16.96
N VAL A 197 -4.54 -11.18 18.00
CA VAL A 197 -3.92 -9.85 18.06
C VAL A 197 -2.61 -9.94 18.84
N PRO A 198 -1.43 -9.83 18.19
CA PRO A 198 -0.15 -9.97 18.88
C PRO A 198 0.15 -8.72 19.72
N LYS A 199 1.02 -8.88 20.72
CA LYS A 199 1.62 -7.76 21.46
C LYS A 199 2.91 -7.28 20.77
N VAL A 200 3.29 -6.04 21.02
CA VAL A 200 4.59 -5.51 20.56
C VAL A 200 5.72 -6.33 21.18
N GLY A 201 6.58 -6.90 20.33
CA GLY A 201 7.67 -7.78 20.76
C GLY A 201 7.25 -9.22 21.05
N GLU A 202 6.00 -9.60 20.77
CA GLU A 202 5.57 -11.00 20.77
C GLU A 202 6.19 -11.72 19.57
N GLU A 203 7.09 -12.67 19.86
CA GLU A 203 7.56 -13.61 18.86
C GLU A 203 6.36 -14.43 18.39
N ALA A 204 6.19 -14.58 17.07
CA ALA A 204 5.13 -15.41 16.53
C ALA A 204 5.33 -16.82 17.07
N ARG A 205 4.55 -17.20 18.08
CA ARG A 205 4.39 -18.61 18.38
C ARG A 205 3.66 -19.15 17.17
N GLU A 206 4.29 -20.09 16.46
CA GLU A 206 3.70 -20.86 15.38
C GLU A 206 2.54 -21.70 15.95
N GLN A 207 1.47 -21.03 16.35
CA GLN A 207 0.19 -21.64 16.66
C GLN A 207 -0.54 -21.72 15.34
N GLU A 208 -0.31 -22.83 14.65
CA GLU A 208 -1.16 -23.44 13.63
C GLU A 208 -2.12 -22.47 12.92
N ALA A 209 -1.56 -21.60 12.06
CA ALA A 209 -2.33 -21.00 10.98
C ALA A 209 -2.72 -22.10 9.99
N THR A 210 -3.75 -22.87 10.36
CA THR A 210 -4.36 -23.91 9.52
C THR A 210 -5.44 -23.32 8.64
N VAL A 211 -5.11 -22.34 7.80
CA VAL A 211 -5.99 -21.98 6.67
C VAL A 211 -5.15 -21.46 5.50
N SER A 212 -4.40 -22.36 4.85
CA SER A 212 -3.94 -22.28 3.44
C SER A 212 -3.12 -23.51 3.02
N GLU A 213 -2.76 -24.41 3.94
CA GLU A 213 -2.00 -25.65 3.64
C GLU A 213 -2.79 -26.94 3.92
N GLN A 214 -4.12 -26.91 3.84
CA GLN A 214 -4.93 -28.14 3.81
C GLN A 214 -4.87 -28.88 2.46
N GLN A 215 -4.07 -28.43 1.49
CA GLN A 215 -3.79 -29.19 0.27
C GLN A 215 -2.66 -30.23 0.42
N ASN A 216 -1.93 -30.26 1.54
CA ASN A 216 -0.73 -31.11 1.64
C ASN A 216 -0.53 -31.78 3.01
N ARG A 217 -1.58 -32.41 3.55
CA ARG A 217 -1.40 -33.46 4.59
C ARG A 217 -1.39 -34.87 4.02
N ASP A 218 -1.54 -35.00 2.71
CA ASP A 218 -1.27 -36.26 2.02
C ASP A 218 0.17 -36.17 1.49
N PRO A 219 1.08 -37.10 1.85
CA PRO A 219 2.42 -37.15 1.24
C PRO A 219 2.36 -37.38 -0.29
N LYS A 220 1.18 -37.69 -0.83
CA LYS A 220 0.97 -37.93 -2.25
C LYS A 220 0.78 -36.65 -3.06
N VAL A 221 1.47 -36.59 -4.19
CA VAL A 221 1.38 -35.52 -5.17
C VAL A 221 0.06 -35.61 -5.92
N ASP A 222 -0.69 -34.51 -5.95
CA ASP A 222 -1.91 -34.39 -6.73
C ASP A 222 -1.61 -34.14 -8.20
N ILE A 223 -1.98 -35.10 -9.06
CA ILE A 223 -1.70 -35.03 -10.50
C ILE A 223 -2.46 -33.91 -11.20
N ASN A 224 -3.64 -33.53 -10.69
CA ASN A 224 -4.46 -32.51 -11.36
C ASN A 224 -3.94 -31.10 -11.11
N THR A 225 -3.37 -30.85 -9.93
CA THR A 225 -2.94 -29.52 -9.49
C THR A 225 -1.43 -29.33 -9.53
N ALA A 226 -0.63 -30.39 -9.46
CA ALA A 226 0.83 -30.29 -9.45
C ALA A 226 1.39 -29.71 -10.75
N ASP A 227 2.38 -28.83 -10.61
CA ASP A 227 3.19 -28.30 -11.69
C ASP A 227 4.25 -29.30 -12.16
N SER A 228 4.91 -28.99 -13.29
CA SER A 228 5.88 -29.92 -13.89
C SER A 228 7.05 -30.22 -12.94
N THR A 229 7.46 -29.29 -12.09
CA THR A 229 8.55 -29.46 -11.12
C THR A 229 8.13 -30.33 -9.95
N THR A 230 6.93 -30.15 -9.40
CA THR A 230 6.43 -31.03 -8.33
C THR A 230 6.23 -32.46 -8.84
N LEU A 231 5.73 -32.64 -10.07
CA LEU A 231 5.60 -33.97 -10.67
C LEU A 231 6.94 -34.71 -10.79
N GLN A 232 8.03 -34.00 -11.06
CA GLN A 232 9.38 -34.61 -11.15
C GLN A 232 9.93 -35.09 -9.81
N SER A 233 9.35 -34.67 -8.68
CA SER A 233 9.72 -35.21 -7.37
C SER A 233 9.24 -36.65 -7.18
N VAL A 234 8.28 -37.10 -7.98
CA VAL A 234 7.72 -38.46 -7.91
C VAL A 234 8.67 -39.47 -8.55
N PRO A 235 9.06 -40.56 -7.85
CA PRO A 235 9.93 -41.58 -8.40
C PRO A 235 9.39 -42.20 -9.69
N GLY A 236 10.15 -42.08 -10.78
CA GLY A 236 9.76 -42.60 -12.10
C GLY A 236 9.09 -41.60 -13.03
N ILE A 237 8.85 -40.36 -12.58
CA ILE A 237 8.43 -39.25 -13.45
C ILE A 237 9.64 -38.38 -13.79
N GLY A 238 10.08 -38.44 -15.04
CA GLY A 238 11.12 -37.56 -15.57
C GLY A 238 10.56 -36.25 -16.15
N PRO A 239 11.43 -35.31 -16.56
CA PRO A 239 11.02 -34.03 -17.15
C PRO A 239 10.06 -34.20 -18.35
N ALA A 240 10.35 -35.16 -19.24
CA ALA A 240 9.53 -35.44 -20.41
C ALA A 240 8.14 -35.95 -20.04
N THR A 241 8.05 -36.88 -19.09
CA THR A 241 6.77 -37.43 -18.60
C THR A 241 5.96 -36.37 -17.86
N ALA A 242 6.60 -35.56 -17.01
CA ALA A 242 5.94 -34.46 -16.31
C ALA A 242 5.31 -33.45 -17.29
N GLN A 243 6.03 -33.08 -18.34
CA GLN A 243 5.50 -32.23 -19.40
C GLN A 243 4.34 -32.90 -20.16
N ALA A 244 4.46 -34.20 -20.45
CA ALA A 244 3.38 -34.95 -21.10
C ALA A 244 2.10 -34.98 -20.24
N ILE A 245 2.21 -35.12 -18.91
CA ILE A 245 1.07 -35.07 -17.99
C ILE A 245 0.43 -33.67 -17.99
N VAL A 246 1.22 -32.60 -17.94
CA VAL A 246 0.70 -31.21 -18.02
C VAL A 246 0.01 -30.97 -19.35
N LYS A 247 0.62 -31.41 -20.46
CA LYS A 247 0.05 -31.27 -21.80
C LYS A 247 -1.25 -32.05 -21.94
N TRP A 248 -1.30 -33.30 -21.48
CA TRP A 248 -2.51 -34.11 -21.49
C TRP A 248 -3.65 -33.39 -20.74
N ARG A 249 -3.35 -32.77 -19.59
CA ARG A 249 -4.34 -31.97 -18.83
C ARG A 249 -4.91 -30.79 -19.59
N GLN A 250 -4.08 -30.14 -20.41
CA GLN A 250 -4.51 -29.00 -21.23
C GLN A 250 -5.41 -29.44 -22.39
N GLU A 251 -5.16 -30.62 -22.94
CA GLU A 251 -5.89 -31.14 -24.11
C GLU A 251 -7.18 -31.90 -23.73
N HIS A 252 -7.14 -32.68 -22.64
CA HIS A 252 -8.22 -33.60 -22.25
C HIS A 252 -8.93 -33.17 -20.94
N GLY A 253 -8.37 -32.19 -20.22
CA GLY A 253 -8.89 -31.76 -18.93
C GLY A 253 -8.29 -32.54 -17.75
N LYS A 254 -8.96 -32.48 -16.59
CA LYS A 254 -8.48 -33.15 -15.38
C LYS A 254 -8.57 -34.67 -15.50
N PHE A 255 -7.63 -35.38 -14.89
CA PHE A 255 -7.71 -36.82 -14.71
C PHE A 255 -8.82 -37.13 -13.71
N ALA A 256 -9.75 -38.00 -14.11
CA ALA A 256 -10.84 -38.47 -13.25
C ALA A 256 -10.44 -39.69 -12.41
N HIS A 257 -9.52 -40.50 -12.94
CA HIS A 257 -9.04 -41.74 -12.33
C HIS A 257 -7.57 -41.99 -12.71
N LEU A 258 -6.86 -42.80 -11.92
CA LEU A 258 -5.42 -42.99 -12.10
C LEU A 258 -5.10 -43.76 -13.38
N GLU A 259 -6.01 -44.60 -13.88
CA GLU A 259 -5.81 -45.42 -15.07
C GLU A 259 -5.60 -44.59 -16.33
N GLN A 260 -6.16 -43.37 -16.39
CA GLN A 260 -5.95 -42.43 -17.50
C GLN A 260 -4.51 -41.97 -17.65
N LEU A 261 -3.68 -42.09 -16.61
CA LEU A 261 -2.26 -41.82 -16.74
C LEU A 261 -1.58 -42.76 -17.74
N THR A 262 -2.14 -43.94 -18.03
CA THR A 262 -1.61 -44.83 -19.06
C THR A 262 -1.78 -44.29 -20.48
N GLU A 263 -2.66 -43.31 -20.70
CA GLU A 263 -2.81 -42.61 -21.98
C GLU A 263 -1.69 -41.58 -22.20
N VAL A 264 -0.96 -41.23 -21.14
CA VAL A 264 0.16 -40.28 -21.22
C VAL A 264 1.41 -40.99 -21.74
N PRO A 265 2.06 -40.46 -22.81
CA PRO A 265 3.30 -41.01 -23.32
C PRO A 265 4.38 -41.13 -22.23
N GLY A 266 4.91 -42.34 -22.05
CA GLY A 266 5.96 -42.62 -21.06
C GLY A 266 5.46 -43.20 -19.73
N ILE A 267 4.15 -43.35 -19.54
CA ILE A 267 3.57 -44.06 -18.38
C ILE A 267 2.93 -45.36 -18.86
N GLY A 268 3.59 -46.48 -18.60
CA GLY A 268 2.99 -47.81 -18.79
C GLY A 268 2.37 -48.35 -17.50
N LEU A 269 1.65 -49.48 -17.60
CA LEU A 269 1.02 -50.17 -16.45
C LEU A 269 1.98 -50.36 -15.26
N LYS A 270 3.20 -50.83 -15.54
CA LYS A 270 4.24 -51.04 -14.51
C LYS A 270 4.71 -49.74 -13.85
N THR A 271 4.72 -48.63 -14.59
CA THR A 271 5.04 -47.31 -14.01
C THR A 271 3.88 -46.84 -13.16
N LEU A 272 2.64 -46.96 -13.66
CA LEU A 272 1.44 -46.59 -12.94
C LEU A 272 1.34 -47.27 -11.57
N GLU A 273 1.54 -48.60 -11.50
CA GLU A 273 1.54 -49.37 -10.24
C GLU A 273 2.50 -48.78 -9.20
N ARG A 274 3.70 -48.37 -9.64
CA ARG A 274 4.69 -47.74 -8.75
C ARG A 274 4.30 -46.33 -8.34
N LEU A 275 3.57 -45.61 -9.19
CA LEU A 275 3.15 -44.23 -8.92
C LEU A 275 1.98 -44.17 -7.93
N GLN A 276 1.09 -45.16 -7.90
CA GLN A 276 -0.12 -45.19 -7.03
C GLN A 276 0.16 -44.94 -5.54
N GLU A 277 1.37 -45.26 -5.07
CA GLU A 277 1.81 -45.00 -3.69
C GLU A 277 2.15 -43.52 -3.44
N TYR A 278 2.55 -42.78 -4.48
CA TYR A 278 3.07 -41.41 -4.39
C TYR A 278 2.15 -40.35 -4.99
N ILE A 279 1.08 -40.75 -5.67
CA ILE A 279 0.21 -39.83 -6.40
C ILE A 279 -1.25 -40.00 -5.99
N ARG A 280 -2.01 -38.91 -6.12
CA ARG A 280 -3.46 -38.88 -5.92
C ARG A 280 -4.15 -38.05 -6.99
N ILE A 281 -5.48 -38.17 -7.03
CA ILE A 281 -6.38 -37.33 -7.82
C ILE A 281 -7.17 -36.45 -6.85
N GLY A 282 -7.09 -35.13 -7.03
CA GLY A 282 -7.88 -34.13 -6.29
C GLY A 282 -8.81 -33.31 -7.17
#